data_AF-A0A2Z4IN51-F1
#
_entry.id   AF-A0A2Z4IN51-F1
#
_cell.length_a   1.000
_cell.length_b   1.000
_cell.length_c   1.000
_cell.angle_alpha   90.00
_cell.angle_beta   90.00
_cell.angle_gamma   90.00
#
_symmetry.space_group_name_H-M   'P 1'
#
loop_
_entity.id
_entity.type
_entity.pdbx_description
1 polymer ?
#
loop_
_entity_poly.entity_id
_entity_poly.type
_entity_poly.pdbx_seq_one_letter_code
_entity_poly.pdbx_strand_id
1 'polypeptide(L)'
;MYKQMNPRELRIGNLFRDRQSGDIIEVVELNENTITFDAGKCLESGWQAEPIALTEKLLPKLGFIWCTGRHGEYYMHEQQELFRVWRHSEGSFGIGRKDLESKDREFNTHWMTLNCKYVHQLQNLFYDITELELYVKEVKNG
;
A
#
# COMPACT_ATOMS: atom_id res chain seq x y z
N MET A 1 -11.18 11.47 -12.65
CA MET A 1 -12.26 10.97 -11.77
C MET A 1 -11.59 10.23 -10.62
N TYR A 2 -11.89 10.57 -9.36
CA TYR A 2 -11.29 9.90 -8.20
C TYR A 2 -11.80 8.46 -8.13
N LYS A 3 -10.91 7.47 -7.93
CA LYS A 3 -11.33 6.10 -7.62
C LYS A 3 -11.43 6.00 -6.11
N GLN A 4 -12.66 6.04 -5.58
CA GLN A 4 -12.87 5.70 -4.19
C GLN A 4 -12.64 4.20 -4.04
N MET A 5 -11.48 3.83 -3.50
CA MET A 5 -11.16 2.43 -3.26
C MET A 5 -12.08 1.87 -2.19
N ASN A 6 -12.80 0.81 -2.54
CA ASN A 6 -13.59 0.09 -1.55
C ASN A 6 -12.60 -0.59 -0.57
N PRO A 7 -12.71 -0.36 0.76
CA PRO A 7 -11.85 -1.03 1.73
C PRO A 7 -11.91 -2.57 1.66
N ARG A 8 -12.93 -3.13 1.01
CA ARG A 8 -13.13 -4.57 0.79
C ARG A 8 -12.59 -5.08 -0.54
N GLU A 9 -12.01 -4.23 -1.39
CA GLU A 9 -11.33 -4.69 -2.60
C GLU A 9 -10.03 -5.39 -2.21
N LEU A 10 -9.98 -6.70 -2.44
CA LEU A 10 -8.85 -7.57 -2.16
C LEU A 10 -8.29 -8.13 -3.47
N ARG A 11 -7.00 -8.41 -3.45
CA ARG A 11 -6.28 -9.10 -4.53
C ARG A 11 -5.31 -10.10 -3.92
N ILE A 12 -4.95 -11.11 -4.71
CA ILE A 12 -3.81 -11.99 -4.38
C ILE A 12 -2.57 -11.11 -4.15
N GLY A 13 -1.78 -11.43 -3.13
CA GLY A 13 -0.63 -10.61 -2.70
C GLY A 13 -0.95 -9.53 -1.65
N ASN A 14 -2.22 -9.29 -1.33
CA ASN A 14 -2.58 -8.33 -0.30
C ASN A 14 -2.16 -8.80 1.09
N LEU A 15 -1.53 -7.90 1.85
CA LEU A 15 -0.99 -8.19 3.17
C LEU A 15 -1.96 -7.82 4.28
N PHE A 16 -2.11 -8.75 5.21
CA PHE A 16 -2.95 -8.66 6.40
C PHE A 16 -2.14 -9.06 7.63
N ARG A 17 -2.74 -8.83 8.79
CA ARG A 17 -2.19 -9.26 10.07
C ARG A 17 -3.12 -10.28 10.70
N ASP A 18 -2.57 -11.38 11.21
CA ASP A 18 -3.33 -12.20 12.15
C ASP A 18 -3.49 -11.41 13.46
N ARG A 19 -4.75 -11.18 13.86
CA ARG A 19 -5.12 -10.44 15.06
C ARG A 19 -4.48 -11.00 16.32
N GLN A 20 -4.35 -12.33 16.42
CA GLN A 20 -3.88 -12.98 17.64
C GLN A 20 -2.35 -12.95 17.74
N SER A 21 -1.65 -13.49 16.75
CA SER A 21 -0.17 -13.56 16.77
C SER A 21 0.51 -12.25 16.40
N GLY A 22 -0.17 -11.38 15.64
CA GLY A 22 0.43 -10.19 15.03
C GLY A 22 1.27 -10.47 13.79
N ASP A 23 1.36 -11.73 13.34
CA ASP A 23 2.12 -12.13 12.16
C ASP A 23 1.49 -11.55 10.89
N ILE A 24 2.36 -11.26 9.90
CA ILE A 24 1.90 -10.84 8.56
C ILE A 24 1.52 -12.10 7.78
N ILE A 25 0.33 -12.06 7.21
CA ILE A 25 -0.23 -13.12 6.34
C ILE A 25 -0.60 -12.50 5.00
N GLU A 26 -0.53 -13.27 3.93
CA GLU A 26 -0.76 -12.82 2.56
C GLU A 26 -1.98 -13.52 1.96
N VAL A 27 -2.81 -12.82 1.18
CA VAL A 27 -3.88 -13.45 0.40
C VAL A 27 -3.26 -14.26 -0.73
N VAL A 28 -3.42 -15.58 -0.72
CA VAL A 28 -2.88 -16.50 -1.75
C VAL A 28 -3.94 -17.06 -2.69
N GLU A 29 -5.21 -17.04 -2.27
CA GLU A 29 -6.34 -17.42 -3.12
C GLU A 29 -7.54 -16.53 -2.81
N LEU A 30 -8.27 -16.18 -3.85
CA LEU A 30 -9.50 -15.41 -3.75
C LEU A 30 -10.51 -15.95 -4.76
N ASN A 31 -11.67 -16.37 -4.28
CA ASN A 31 -12.82 -16.68 -5.13
C ASN A 31 -14.10 -16.05 -4.53
N GLU A 32 -15.25 -16.28 -5.16
CA GLU A 32 -16.52 -15.66 -4.77
C GLU A 32 -16.95 -15.96 -3.32
N ASN A 33 -16.49 -17.08 -2.75
CA ASN A 33 -16.94 -17.57 -1.45
C ASN A 33 -15.84 -17.61 -0.39
N THR A 34 -14.56 -17.67 -0.80
CA THR A 34 -13.45 -17.88 0.14
C THR A 34 -12.24 -17.01 -0.19
N ILE A 35 -11.57 -16.57 0.88
CA ILE A 35 -10.26 -15.92 0.86
C ILE A 35 -9.31 -16.86 1.60
N THR A 36 -8.27 -17.32 0.93
CA THR A 36 -7.23 -18.16 1.52
C THR A 36 -6.00 -17.31 1.80
N PHE A 37 -5.42 -17.49 2.99
CA PHE A 37 -4.20 -16.81 3.40
C PHE A 37 -3.03 -17.80 3.47
N ASP A 38 -1.84 -17.30 3.17
CA ASP A 38 -0.57 -17.90 3.58
C ASP A 38 -0.60 -18.05 5.11
N ALA A 39 -0.72 -19.31 5.53
CA ALA A 39 -0.66 -19.72 6.92
C ALA A 39 0.68 -20.42 7.17
N GLY A 40 1.80 -19.75 6.88
CA GLY A 40 3.15 -20.29 7.06
C GLY A 40 3.42 -20.84 8.48
N LYS A 41 2.64 -20.41 9.48
CA LYS A 41 2.49 -21.06 10.80
C LYS A 41 1.06 -21.57 10.97
N CYS A 42 0.90 -22.65 11.74
CA CYS A 42 -0.41 -23.16 12.15
C CYS A 42 -1.22 -22.03 12.79
N LEU A 43 -2.16 -21.46 12.04
CA LEU A 43 -3.08 -20.47 12.56
C LEU A 43 -3.90 -21.13 13.67
N GLU A 44 -3.93 -20.50 14.84
CA GLU A 44 -4.65 -21.04 15.98
C GLU A 44 -6.16 -21.06 15.70
N SER A 45 -6.89 -21.93 16.40
CA SER A 45 -8.34 -21.98 16.27
C SER A 45 -8.94 -20.61 16.62
N GLY A 46 -9.76 -20.06 15.71
CA GLY A 46 -10.37 -18.75 15.88
C GLY A 46 -9.49 -17.56 15.52
N TRP A 47 -8.39 -17.77 14.78
CA TRP A 47 -7.62 -16.69 14.18
C TRP A 47 -8.49 -15.76 13.30
N GLN A 48 -8.03 -14.53 13.10
CA GLN A 48 -8.75 -13.54 12.28
C GLN A 48 -7.77 -12.62 11.55
N ALA A 49 -7.94 -12.47 10.23
CA ALA A 49 -7.23 -11.48 9.45
C ALA A 49 -7.75 -10.06 9.73
N GLU A 50 -6.83 -9.13 10.01
CA GLU A 50 -7.10 -7.70 10.16
C GLU A 50 -6.28 -6.87 9.16
N PRO A 51 -6.87 -5.82 8.55
CA PRO A 51 -6.13 -4.91 7.69
C PRO A 51 -4.96 -4.25 8.42
N ILE A 52 -3.79 -4.17 7.79
CA ILE A 52 -2.65 -3.44 8.34
C ILE A 52 -2.86 -1.95 8.10
N ALA A 53 -2.96 -1.16 9.17
CA ALA A 53 -3.01 0.30 9.07
C ALA A 53 -1.75 0.85 8.38
N LEU A 54 -1.94 1.66 7.34
CA LEU A 54 -0.86 2.36 6.67
C LEU A 54 -0.32 3.44 7.61
N THR A 55 0.99 3.44 7.82
CA THR A 55 1.68 4.43 8.66
C THR A 55 2.95 4.88 7.96
N GLU A 56 3.47 6.06 8.32
CA GLU A 56 4.74 6.56 7.79
C GLU A 56 5.90 5.58 8.02
N LYS A 57 5.90 4.86 9.14
CA LYS A 57 6.92 3.85 9.47
C LYS A 57 6.91 2.65 8.53
N LEU A 58 5.78 2.36 7.87
CA LEU A 58 5.67 1.26 6.92
C LEU A 58 6.11 1.66 5.51
N LEU A 59 5.99 2.93 5.12
CA LEU A 59 6.34 3.38 3.77
C LEU A 59 7.80 3.02 3.39
N PRO A 60 8.83 3.24 4.23
CA PRO A 60 10.18 2.77 3.95
C PRO A 60 10.31 1.26 3.79
N LYS A 61 9.57 0.49 4.59
CA LYS A 61 9.56 -0.98 4.49
C LYS A 61 8.91 -1.45 3.18
N LEU A 62 7.99 -0.66 2.63
CA LEU A 62 7.37 -0.88 1.33
C LEU A 62 8.21 -0.33 0.17
N GLY A 63 9.45 0.12 0.41
CA GLY A 63 10.37 0.60 -0.64
C GLY A 63 10.22 2.08 -1.01
N PHE A 64 9.37 2.83 -0.30
CA PHE A 64 9.25 4.27 -0.50
C PHE A 64 10.36 5.03 0.22
N ILE A 65 10.89 6.06 -0.44
CA ILE A 65 11.88 6.97 0.12
C ILE A 65 11.22 8.31 0.41
N TRP A 66 11.55 8.84 1.58
CA TRP A 66 11.19 10.19 1.96
C TRP A 66 11.99 11.21 1.16
N CYS A 67 11.29 12.17 0.56
CA CYS A 67 11.86 13.32 -0.11
C CYS A 67 11.33 14.61 0.52
N THR A 68 12.23 15.56 0.74
CA THR A 68 11.91 16.89 1.29
C THR A 68 11.24 17.75 0.21
N GLY A 69 9.91 17.65 0.12
CA GLY A 69 9.03 18.57 -0.62
C GLY A 69 8.21 19.47 0.31
N ARG A 70 7.40 20.37 -0.25
CA ARG A 70 6.57 21.35 0.52
C ARG A 70 5.59 20.68 1.50
N HIS A 71 5.23 19.41 1.27
CA HIS A 71 4.26 18.67 2.09
C HIS A 71 4.79 17.40 2.76
N GLY A 72 6.10 17.09 2.62
CA GLY A 72 6.65 15.84 3.11
C GLY A 72 6.13 14.64 2.32
N GLU A 73 6.93 14.14 1.39
CA GLU A 73 6.45 13.24 0.35
C GLU A 73 7.26 11.95 0.31
N TYR A 74 6.60 10.87 -0.08
CA TYR A 74 7.22 9.57 -0.26
C TYR A 74 7.10 9.15 -1.73
N TYR A 75 8.23 8.71 -2.29
CA TYR A 75 8.34 8.24 -3.67
C TYR A 75 8.88 6.82 -3.70
N MET A 76 8.37 5.98 -4.60
CA MET A 76 8.92 4.64 -4.76
C MET A 76 10.31 4.71 -5.42
N HIS A 77 11.36 4.24 -4.74
CA HIS A 77 12.76 4.45 -5.16
C HIS A 77 13.09 3.91 -6.55
N GLU A 78 12.50 2.79 -6.94
CA GLU A 78 12.77 2.14 -8.22
C GLU A 78 11.93 2.74 -9.36
N GLN A 79 10.86 3.43 -9.02
CA GLN A 79 9.91 4.02 -9.95
C GLN A 79 10.03 5.55 -10.02
N GLN A 80 11.03 6.14 -9.33
CA GLN A 80 11.38 7.52 -8.92
C GLN A 80 10.46 8.71 -9.22
N GLU A 81 9.56 8.60 -10.16
CA GLU A 81 8.70 9.67 -10.62
C GLU A 81 7.25 9.22 -10.84
N LEU A 82 6.88 7.94 -10.94
CA LEU A 82 5.50 7.57 -11.30
C LEU A 82 4.50 7.56 -10.14
N PHE A 83 4.92 7.19 -8.92
CA PHE A 83 4.01 6.95 -7.79
C PHE A 83 4.38 7.81 -6.58
N ARG A 84 3.43 8.62 -6.11
CA ARG A 84 3.61 9.55 -4.99
C ARG A 84 2.61 9.23 -3.88
N VAL A 85 3.11 9.22 -2.65
CA VAL A 85 2.32 9.13 -1.42
C VAL A 85 2.59 10.38 -0.59
N TRP A 86 1.54 11.04 -0.10
CA TRP A 86 1.67 12.17 0.83
C TRP A 86 0.71 12.00 1.99
N ARG A 87 1.05 12.56 3.15
CA ARG A 87 0.24 12.46 4.36
C ARG A 87 -0.69 13.67 4.49
N HIS A 88 -1.92 13.42 4.89
CA HIS A 88 -2.87 14.46 5.28
C HIS A 88 -2.86 14.69 6.80
N SER A 89 -3.36 15.86 7.23
CA SER A 89 -3.43 16.26 8.65
C SER A 89 -4.18 15.27 9.53
N GLU A 90 -5.20 14.60 8.99
CA GLU A 90 -6.04 13.62 9.69
C GLU A 90 -5.41 12.22 9.79
N GLY A 91 -4.19 12.03 9.29
CA GLY A 91 -3.45 10.76 9.37
C GLY A 91 -3.75 9.77 8.25
N SER A 92 -4.58 10.13 7.27
CA SER A 92 -4.74 9.40 6.01
C SER A 92 -3.60 9.73 5.02
N PHE A 93 -3.49 8.92 3.97
CA PHE A 93 -2.56 9.17 2.87
C PHE A 93 -3.31 9.45 1.57
N GLY A 94 -2.83 10.46 0.85
CA GLY A 94 -3.20 10.70 -0.53
C GLY A 94 -2.22 10.00 -1.46
N ILE A 95 -2.76 9.41 -2.52
CA ILE A 95 -2.01 8.67 -3.54
C ILE A 95 -2.22 9.32 -4.89
N GLY A 96 -1.14 9.46 -5.64
CA GLY A 96 -1.22 10.01 -6.97
C GLY A 96 -0.13 9.54 -7.89
N ARG A 97 -0.41 9.66 -9.17
CA ARG A 97 0.53 9.36 -10.25
C ARG A 97 1.10 10.65 -10.80
N LYS A 98 2.42 10.77 -10.94
CA LYS A 98 2.99 11.91 -11.64
C LYS A 98 2.74 11.76 -13.14
N ASP A 99 2.31 12.84 -13.75
CA ASP A 99 2.28 13.00 -15.18
C ASP A 99 3.71 13.33 -15.67
N LEU A 100 4.27 12.43 -16.48
CA LEU A 100 5.61 12.60 -17.04
C LEU A 100 5.61 13.48 -18.30
N GLU A 101 4.46 13.71 -18.92
CA GLU A 101 4.35 14.51 -20.14
C GLU A 101 4.31 16.01 -19.83
N SER A 102 3.97 16.37 -18.59
CA SER A 102 3.88 17.76 -18.19
C SER A 102 5.24 18.36 -17.79
N LYS A 103 5.51 19.56 -18.30
CA LYS A 103 6.76 20.30 -18.04
C LYS A 103 6.85 20.86 -16.62
N ASP A 104 5.73 20.96 -15.90
CA ASP A 104 5.66 21.45 -14.52
C ASP A 104 5.65 20.29 -13.51
N ARG A 105 6.82 19.85 -13.07
CA ARG A 105 6.99 18.61 -12.29
C ARG A 105 6.24 18.56 -10.94
N GLU A 106 5.87 19.70 -10.36
CA GLU A 106 5.26 19.76 -9.01
C GLU A 106 3.72 19.67 -9.00
N PHE A 107 3.04 20.06 -10.09
CA PHE A 107 1.58 20.24 -10.08
C PHE A 107 0.78 19.17 -10.81
N ASN A 108 1.44 18.29 -11.58
CA ASN A 108 0.76 17.35 -12.45
C ASN A 108 0.67 15.96 -11.83
N THR A 109 0.18 15.90 -10.61
CA THR A 109 -0.20 14.62 -10.01
C THR A 109 -1.65 14.34 -10.38
N HIS A 110 -1.92 13.20 -11.01
CA HIS A 110 -3.27 12.67 -11.16
C HIS A 110 -3.68 12.03 -9.84
N TRP A 111 -4.68 12.61 -9.19
CA TRP A 111 -5.13 12.19 -7.86
C TRP A 111 -5.94 10.91 -8.01
N MET A 112 -5.49 9.85 -7.34
CA MET A 112 -6.15 8.56 -7.40
C MET A 112 -7.07 8.35 -6.22
N THR A 113 -6.57 8.59 -5.02
CA THR A 113 -7.37 8.63 -3.80
C THR A 113 -6.82 9.64 -2.82
N LEU A 114 -7.73 10.13 -1.97
CA LEU A 114 -7.44 11.05 -0.89
C LEU A 114 -7.42 10.41 0.49
N ASN A 115 -7.76 9.12 0.57
CA ASN A 115 -8.00 8.48 1.86
C ASN A 115 -7.57 7.01 1.87
N CYS A 116 -6.29 6.78 1.59
CA CYS A 116 -5.66 5.48 1.76
C CYS A 116 -5.31 5.29 3.24
N LYS A 117 -5.91 4.27 3.87
CA LYS A 117 -5.77 3.99 5.31
C LYS A 117 -5.06 2.68 5.61
N TYR A 118 -5.05 1.74 4.66
CA TYR A 118 -4.54 0.39 4.87
C TYR A 118 -3.51 0.00 3.80
N VAL A 119 -2.62 -0.92 4.15
CA VAL A 119 -1.53 -1.39 3.26
C VAL A 119 -2.09 -2.03 1.99
N HIS A 120 -3.10 -2.89 2.09
CA HIS A 120 -3.70 -3.55 0.92
C HIS A 120 -4.26 -2.55 -0.10
N GLN A 121 -4.78 -1.42 0.38
CA GLN A 121 -5.24 -0.35 -0.50
C GLN A 121 -4.07 0.27 -1.27
N LEU A 122 -2.95 0.53 -0.58
CA LEU A 122 -1.74 1.04 -1.23
C LEU A 122 -1.19 0.03 -2.25
N GLN A 123 -1.21 -1.27 -1.93
CA GLN A 123 -0.77 -2.33 -2.85
C GLN A 123 -1.63 -2.39 -4.11
N ASN A 124 -2.95 -2.35 -3.98
CA ASN A 124 -3.86 -2.39 -5.13
C ASN A 124 -3.70 -1.14 -6.01
N LEU A 125 -3.56 0.04 -5.43
CA LEU A 125 -3.28 1.27 -6.20
C LEU A 125 -1.93 1.23 -6.90
N PHE A 126 -0.92 0.67 -6.25
CA PHE A 126 0.40 0.51 -6.84
C PHE A 126 0.36 -0.40 -8.07
N TYR A 127 -0.31 -1.55 -7.95
CA TYR A 127 -0.49 -2.45 -9.08
C TYR A 127 -1.29 -1.81 -10.21
N ASP A 128 -2.44 -1.18 -9.91
CA ASP A 128 -3.29 -0.50 -10.92
C ASP A 128 -2.53 0.55 -11.75
N ILE A 129 -1.43 1.11 -11.22
CA ILE A 129 -0.61 2.12 -11.92
C ILE A 129 0.59 1.50 -12.63
N THR A 130 1.26 0.57 -11.96
CA THR A 130 2.60 0.12 -12.34
C THR A 130 2.61 -1.27 -12.97
N GLU A 131 1.51 -2.02 -12.83
CA GLU A 131 1.41 -3.46 -13.12
C GLU A 131 2.44 -4.31 -12.35
N LEU A 132 3.01 -3.75 -11.27
CA LEU A 132 3.98 -4.41 -10.40
C LEU A 132 3.38 -4.63 -9.01
N GLU A 133 3.85 -5.69 -8.36
CA GLU A 133 3.46 -6.03 -7.00
C GLU A 133 4.26 -5.22 -5.97
N LEU A 134 3.56 -4.76 -4.93
CA LEU A 134 4.16 -4.04 -3.81
C LEU A 134 4.37 -4.98 -2.64
N TYR A 135 5.63 -5.29 -2.35
CA TYR A 135 6.02 -6.17 -1.25
C TYR A 135 6.63 -5.38 -0.09
N VAL A 136 6.56 -5.95 1.12
CA VAL A 136 7.36 -5.48 2.25
C VAL A 136 8.77 -6.00 2.07
N LYS A 137 9.75 -5.11 1.89
CA LYS A 137 11.17 -5.48 1.94
C LYS A 137 11.46 -5.99 3.34
N GLU A 138 11.91 -7.24 3.46
CA GLU A 138 12.47 -7.73 4.70
C GLU A 138 13.59 -6.78 5.12
N VAL A 139 13.50 -6.25 6.34
CA VAL A 139 14.61 -5.51 6.93
C VAL A 139 15.70 -6.55 7.15
N LYS A 140 16.64 -6.65 6.21
CA LYS A 140 17.90 -7.34 6.49
C LYS A 140 18.54 -6.58 7.65
N ASN A 141 18.45 -7.14 8.85
CA ASN A 141 19.25 -6.72 9.98
C ASN A 141 20.70 -7.03 9.60
N GLY A 142 21.38 -6.04 9.03
CA GLY A 142 22.82 -6.05 8.82
C GLY A 142 23.56 -5.82 10.12
#